data_AF-A0A1G8S3C1-F1
#
_entry.id   AF-A0A1G8S3C1-F1
#
_cell.length_a   1.000
_cell.length_b   1.000
_cell.length_c   1.000
_cell.angle_alpha   90.00
_cell.angle_beta   90.00
_cell.angle_gamma   90.00
#
_symmetry.space_group_name_H-M   'P 1'
#
loop_
_entity.id
_entity.type
_entity.pdbx_description
1 polymer ?
#
loop_
_entity_poly.entity_id
_entity_poly.type
_entity_poly.pdbx_seq_one_letter_code
_entity_poly.pdbx_strand_id
1 'polypeptide(L)'
;MTQSPVTLTETPDLYGAYPRLDERRIADLSRCGERRSVSPGEVLYREGEPAGEFIVILRGKVATVEGYGSAEERTIAVHGPGRFLGELGLLTRQVGFLTAVVREAGEILAVRADQVRTLVAGDPEFGDLVLRAYLTRRTLLIGMDAGFRIIGSRYSPDARRLREFAARNRLPHRWIDLEKDKEAEALLRQLGISPQETPVVIWHGDQVLRNPSVATLAKTVGLPVPRRGDAVCDLIVVGAGPAGLAASVYGASEGLTTVVLDAVAAGGQASTSSRIENYLGFPSGISGTELAERAVIQAAKFGARLTVPAEASGLESDNGHYSVLVEGGAAVQGHAVLIATGARYRKLNVPDLEKYEGCGVYYAATPFELRMCRQAPVVLVGGGNSAGQAALYLARNASSVRMLVRGGDLSESMSRYLIDAIGRTPGIEIMFHTEVRELLGDGSLRAVRAQNNQTRQSIEIETNAMFVFIGADPHTGWLAGAVALDDRGFVTTGNDSSHGQALPPGDRAAGRVRRGGRPQRVDQTGRVRSRGGRHGGTPCARKVRQDRELTGRMVIPIPVIAVSRFEPRSTRTSSKGFRTCA
;
A
#
# COMPACT_ATOMS: atom_id res chain seq x y z
N MET A 1 16.69 25.85 -43.79
CA MET A 1 15.61 26.59 -43.10
C MET A 1 15.88 26.50 -41.60
N THR A 2 16.42 27.56 -41.03
CA THR A 2 16.68 27.71 -39.60
C THR A 2 15.35 27.77 -38.86
N GLN A 3 14.97 26.70 -38.17
CA GLN A 3 13.85 26.73 -37.22
C GLN A 3 14.23 27.70 -36.11
N SER A 4 13.45 28.77 -35.93
CA SER A 4 13.53 29.63 -34.76
C SER A 4 13.46 28.78 -33.49
N PRO A 5 14.25 29.09 -32.44
CA PRO A 5 14.22 28.30 -31.22
C PRO A 5 12.83 28.44 -30.60
N VAL A 6 12.07 27.34 -30.57
CA VAL A 6 10.85 27.26 -29.78
C VAL A 6 11.28 27.52 -28.34
N THR A 7 10.89 28.68 -27.80
CA THR A 7 11.17 29.03 -26.40
C THR A 7 10.56 27.95 -25.52
N LEU A 8 11.38 27.13 -24.86
CA LEU A 8 10.89 26.08 -23.99
C LEU A 8 10.23 26.74 -22.76
N THR A 9 8.90 26.74 -22.74
CA THR A 9 8.13 27.24 -21.60
C THR A 9 8.29 26.29 -20.42
N GLU A 10 8.65 26.85 -19.26
CA GLU A 10 8.73 26.09 -18.02
C GLU A 10 7.33 25.63 -17.59
N THR A 11 7.21 24.38 -17.14
CA THR A 11 5.93 23.82 -16.71
C THR A 11 5.42 24.55 -15.46
N PRO A 12 4.15 24.96 -15.37
CA PRO A 12 3.59 25.54 -14.14
C PRO A 12 3.72 24.59 -12.95
N ASP A 13 3.81 25.11 -11.73
CA ASP A 13 3.77 24.25 -10.55
C ASP A 13 2.34 23.72 -10.31
N LEU A 14 2.13 22.46 -10.64
CA LEU A 14 0.84 21.79 -10.51
C LEU A 14 0.76 21.12 -9.14
N TYR A 15 -0.07 21.68 -8.24
CA TYR A 15 -0.36 21.12 -6.92
C TYR A 15 0.89 20.87 -6.05
N GLY A 16 1.98 21.62 -6.28
CA GLY A 16 3.25 21.47 -5.57
C GLY A 16 4.13 20.35 -6.10
N ALA A 17 3.92 19.87 -7.34
CA ALA A 17 4.80 18.90 -8.00
C ALA A 17 6.17 19.50 -8.35
N TYR A 18 6.24 20.80 -8.67
CA TYR A 18 7.43 21.46 -9.19
C TYR A 18 7.81 22.71 -8.37
N PRO A 19 7.98 22.55 -7.04
CA PRO A 19 8.32 23.68 -6.18
C PRO A 19 9.73 24.17 -6.48
N ARG A 20 9.99 25.44 -6.15
CA ARG A 20 11.35 25.99 -6.12
C ARG A 20 11.90 25.92 -4.71
N LEU A 21 13.18 25.57 -4.61
CA LEU A 21 13.95 25.69 -3.38
C LEU A 21 14.33 27.17 -3.18
N ASP A 22 14.23 27.62 -1.94
CA ASP A 22 14.79 28.91 -1.54
C ASP A 22 16.33 28.87 -1.51
N GLU A 23 16.94 30.06 -1.47
CA GLU A 23 18.41 30.21 -1.50
C GLU A 23 19.09 29.52 -0.33
N ARG A 24 18.45 29.49 0.84
CA ARG A 24 18.99 28.83 2.04
C ARG A 24 19.12 27.33 1.81
N ARG A 25 18.07 26.67 1.31
CA ARG A 25 18.08 25.24 0.99
C ARG A 25 19.11 24.90 -0.09
N ILE A 26 19.24 25.74 -1.11
CA ILE A 26 20.27 25.57 -2.15
C ILE A 26 21.67 25.68 -1.53
N ALA A 27 21.90 26.62 -0.62
CA ALA A 27 23.17 26.76 0.08
C ALA A 27 23.48 25.56 0.97
N ASP A 28 22.49 25.02 1.68
CA ASP A 28 22.65 23.82 2.52
C ASP A 28 22.98 22.58 1.67
N LEU A 29 22.27 22.38 0.55
CA LEU A 29 22.58 21.31 -0.41
C LEU A 29 23.97 21.50 -1.05
N SER A 30 24.39 22.74 -1.31
CA SER A 30 25.71 23.04 -1.89
C SER A 30 26.88 22.64 -1.00
N ARG A 31 26.67 22.44 0.32
CA ARG A 31 27.72 21.95 1.23
C ARG A 31 28.06 20.47 1.03
N CYS A 32 27.14 19.71 0.44
CA CYS A 32 27.31 18.27 0.20
C CYS A 32 27.17 17.86 -1.28
N GLY A 33 26.73 18.77 -2.15
CA GLY A 33 26.63 18.56 -3.59
C GLY A 33 27.77 19.15 -4.40
N GLU A 34 27.86 18.69 -5.64
CA GLU A 34 28.81 19.16 -6.65
C GLU A 34 28.09 20.03 -7.68
N ARG A 35 28.69 21.17 -8.03
CA ARG A 35 28.21 22.01 -9.14
C ARG A 35 28.78 21.51 -10.46
N ARG A 36 27.92 21.29 -11.45
CA ARG A 36 28.30 20.79 -12.78
C ARG A 36 27.74 21.71 -13.86
N SER A 37 28.58 22.15 -14.78
CA SER A 37 28.14 22.80 -16.01
C SER A 37 27.58 21.77 -16.97
N VAL A 38 26.46 22.10 -17.62
CA VAL A 38 25.74 21.16 -18.50
C VAL A 38 25.40 21.76 -19.84
N SER A 39 25.44 20.93 -20.88
CA SER A 39 25.23 21.35 -22.27
C SER A 39 23.91 20.81 -22.87
N PRO A 40 23.29 21.48 -23.85
CA PRO A 40 22.07 20.99 -24.49
C PRO A 40 22.27 19.59 -25.09
N GLY A 41 21.30 18.70 -24.88
CA GLY A 41 21.35 17.29 -25.28
C GLY A 41 22.00 16.36 -24.26
N GLU A 42 22.66 16.89 -23.22
CA GLU A 42 23.20 16.08 -22.14
C GLU A 42 22.08 15.39 -21.34
N VAL A 43 22.22 14.08 -21.14
CA VAL A 43 21.29 13.27 -20.36
C VAL A 43 21.80 13.19 -18.92
N LEU A 44 20.99 13.70 -17.98
CA LEU A 44 21.36 13.74 -16.56
C LEU A 44 21.05 12.43 -15.84
N TYR A 45 19.96 11.78 -16.22
CA TYR A 45 19.65 10.40 -15.87
C TYR A 45 18.71 9.83 -16.92
N ARG A 46 18.79 8.51 -17.13
CA ARG A 46 17.92 7.81 -18.05
C ARG A 46 16.81 7.09 -17.31
N GLU A 47 15.67 6.98 -17.98
CA GLU A 47 14.64 6.06 -17.57
C GLU A 47 15.23 4.64 -17.41
N GLY A 48 14.78 3.87 -16.41
CA GLY A 48 15.19 2.48 -16.18
C GLY A 48 16.49 2.34 -15.38
N GLU A 49 17.21 3.44 -15.17
CA GLU A 49 18.38 3.48 -14.32
C GLU A 49 18.01 3.90 -12.88
N PRO A 50 18.72 3.37 -11.85
CA PRO A 50 18.58 3.87 -10.50
C PRO A 50 18.94 5.36 -10.41
N ALA A 51 18.13 6.16 -9.72
CA ALA A 51 18.44 7.56 -9.48
C ALA A 51 19.63 7.69 -8.51
N GLY A 52 20.81 8.05 -9.04
CA GLY A 52 22.04 8.21 -8.26
C GLY A 52 22.19 9.58 -7.59
N GLU A 53 21.55 10.61 -8.14
CA GLU A 53 21.74 12.01 -7.75
C GLU A 53 20.39 12.74 -7.60
N PHE A 54 20.29 13.59 -6.59
CA PHE A 54 19.29 14.65 -6.48
C PHE A 54 19.83 15.89 -7.17
N ILE A 55 19.13 16.34 -8.22
CA ILE A 55 19.64 17.40 -9.09
C ILE A 55 18.80 18.65 -8.90
N VAL A 56 19.44 19.77 -8.56
CA VAL A 56 18.83 21.12 -8.55
C VAL A 56 19.34 21.90 -9.75
N ILE A 57 18.46 22.57 -10.47
CA ILE A 57 18.82 23.42 -11.60
C ILE A 57 19.21 24.79 -11.05
N LEU A 58 20.46 25.21 -11.23
CA LEU A 58 20.91 26.54 -10.83
C LEU A 58 20.73 27.54 -11.97
N ARG A 59 21.01 27.12 -13.21
CA ARG A 59 20.82 27.89 -14.45
C ARG A 59 20.45 26.96 -15.60
N GLY A 60 19.79 27.50 -16.63
CA GLY A 60 19.34 26.74 -17.80
C GLY A 60 18.00 26.05 -17.59
N LYS A 61 17.66 25.12 -18.48
CA LYS A 61 16.40 24.35 -18.44
C LYS A 61 16.63 22.89 -18.78
N VAL A 62 15.96 22.03 -18.03
CA VAL A 62 16.00 20.58 -18.21
C VAL A 62 14.58 20.08 -18.45
N ALA A 63 14.39 19.29 -19.50
CA ALA A 63 13.15 18.60 -19.76
C ALA A 63 13.20 17.17 -19.19
N THR A 64 12.11 16.73 -18.57
CA THR A 64 11.86 15.31 -18.31
C THR A 64 10.99 14.77 -19.41
N VAL A 65 11.44 13.70 -20.05
CA VAL A 65 10.83 13.13 -21.26
C VAL A 65 10.65 11.62 -21.11
N GLU A 66 9.63 11.11 -21.78
CA GLU A 66 9.35 9.68 -21.97
C GLU A 66 9.83 9.26 -23.36
N GLY A 67 10.46 8.08 -23.48
CA GLY A 67 10.87 7.53 -24.78
C GLY A 67 11.92 8.38 -25.49
N TYR A 68 12.90 8.90 -24.75
CA TYR A 68 13.95 9.78 -25.28
C TYR A 68 14.68 9.16 -26.48
N GLY A 69 14.78 9.92 -27.58
CA GLY A 69 15.44 9.47 -28.81
C GLY A 69 14.60 8.54 -29.69
N SER A 70 13.35 8.27 -29.32
CA SER A 70 12.38 7.54 -30.14
C SER A 70 11.47 8.47 -30.93
N ALA A 71 10.77 7.93 -31.93
CA ALA A 71 9.73 8.67 -32.66
C ALA A 71 8.53 9.06 -31.78
N GLU A 72 8.37 8.42 -30.62
CA GLU A 72 7.28 8.66 -29.65
C GLU A 72 7.72 9.57 -28.50
N GLU A 73 8.88 10.25 -28.59
CA GLU A 73 9.41 11.09 -27.50
C GLU A 73 8.37 12.13 -27.05
N ARG A 74 7.98 12.05 -25.76
CA ARG A 74 6.98 12.95 -25.17
C ARG A 74 7.61 13.75 -24.04
N THR A 75 7.56 15.08 -24.13
CA THR A 75 7.95 15.94 -23.01
C THR A 75 6.88 15.92 -21.93
N ILE A 76 7.27 15.54 -20.71
CA ILE A 76 6.38 15.48 -19.54
C ILE A 76 6.41 16.79 -18.77
N ALA A 77 7.61 17.30 -18.46
CA ALA A 77 7.78 18.57 -17.78
C ALA A 77 9.08 19.26 -18.16
N VAL A 78 9.11 20.58 -18.03
CA VAL A 78 10.28 21.44 -18.20
C VAL A 78 10.53 22.16 -16.88
N HIS A 79 11.77 22.07 -16.41
CA HIS A 79 12.22 22.60 -15.13
C HIS A 79 13.28 23.68 -15.37
N GLY A 80 13.14 24.82 -14.71
CA GLY A 80 14.11 25.92 -14.72
C GLY A 80 14.74 26.17 -13.34
N PRO A 81 15.43 27.32 -13.17
CA PRO A 81 16.24 27.62 -12.00
C PRO A 81 15.54 27.50 -10.64
N GLY A 82 16.21 26.95 -9.64
CA GLY A 82 15.68 26.71 -8.30
C GLY A 82 14.78 25.47 -8.17
N ARG A 83 14.40 24.81 -9.28
CA ARG A 83 13.68 23.53 -9.22
C ARG A 83 14.63 22.36 -9.08
N PHE A 84 14.12 21.28 -8.49
CA PHE A 84 14.82 20.00 -8.42
C PHE A 84 14.11 18.92 -9.23
N LEU A 85 14.92 18.02 -9.78
CA LEU A 85 14.52 16.87 -10.57
C LEU A 85 14.35 15.62 -9.68
N GLY A 86 14.00 14.52 -10.32
CA GLY A 86 13.85 13.23 -9.65
C GLY A 86 12.40 12.94 -9.27
N GLU A 87 12.25 11.77 -8.69
CA GLU A 87 10.99 11.09 -8.46
C GLU A 87 11.17 10.20 -7.20
N LEU A 88 10.08 9.64 -6.66
CA LEU A 88 10.05 8.79 -5.46
C LEU A 88 11.14 7.69 -5.45
N GLY A 89 11.55 7.19 -6.62
CA GLY A 89 12.63 6.21 -6.75
C GLY A 89 13.96 6.60 -6.09
N LEU A 90 14.27 7.89 -5.96
CA LEU A 90 15.45 8.37 -5.22
C LEU A 90 15.39 7.99 -3.73
N LEU A 91 14.19 8.04 -3.14
CA LEU A 91 13.96 7.73 -1.73
C LEU A 91 13.75 6.23 -1.50
N THR A 92 13.06 5.56 -2.44
CA THR A 92 12.68 4.14 -2.34
C THR A 92 13.63 3.18 -3.04
N ARG A 93 14.66 3.69 -3.72
CA ARG A 93 15.65 2.96 -4.54
C ARG A 93 15.08 2.26 -5.79
N GLN A 94 13.92 2.71 -6.26
CA GLN A 94 13.37 2.29 -7.56
C GLN A 94 14.14 2.94 -8.72
N VAL A 95 13.97 2.38 -9.93
CA VAL A 95 14.50 3.01 -11.15
C VAL A 95 13.68 4.25 -11.56
N GLY A 96 14.29 5.13 -12.35
CA GLY A 96 13.60 6.27 -12.96
C GLY A 96 12.60 5.82 -14.03
N PHE A 97 11.48 6.55 -14.17
CA PHE A 97 10.47 6.28 -15.21
C PHE A 97 10.57 7.24 -16.40
N LEU A 98 11.42 8.25 -16.31
CA LEU A 98 11.63 9.29 -17.32
C LEU A 98 13.12 9.57 -17.47
N THR A 99 13.48 10.15 -18.61
CA THR A 99 14.82 10.65 -18.88
C THR A 99 14.86 12.16 -18.65
N ALA A 100 15.88 12.66 -17.94
CA ALA A 100 16.13 14.10 -17.84
C ALA A 100 17.18 14.54 -18.86
N VAL A 101 16.82 15.48 -19.72
CA VAL A 101 17.67 15.99 -20.81
C VAL A 101 17.76 17.50 -20.74
N VAL A 102 18.99 18.00 -20.79
CA VAL A 102 19.27 19.44 -20.81
C VAL A 102 18.80 20.01 -22.15
N ARG A 103 17.98 21.06 -22.10
CA ARG A 103 17.47 21.74 -23.31
C ARG A 103 18.08 23.12 -23.49
N GLU A 104 18.35 23.81 -22.39
CA GLU A 104 19.10 25.06 -22.37
C GLU A 104 20.33 24.88 -21.49
N ALA A 105 21.51 25.24 -22.01
CA ALA A 105 22.79 25.13 -21.32
C ALA A 105 22.75 25.85 -19.95
N GLY A 106 23.51 25.35 -18.99
CA GLY A 106 23.50 25.96 -17.68
C GLY A 106 24.36 25.26 -16.64
N GLU A 107 23.89 25.30 -15.40
CA GLU A 107 24.62 24.82 -14.23
C GLU A 107 23.62 24.09 -13.33
N ILE A 108 23.99 22.92 -12.84
CA ILE A 108 23.22 22.13 -11.89
C ILE A 108 24.01 21.92 -10.60
N LEU A 109 23.29 21.62 -9.53
CA LEU A 109 23.84 21.07 -8.30
C LEU A 109 23.40 19.62 -8.18
N ALA A 110 24.36 18.69 -8.19
CA ALA A 110 24.13 17.26 -8.04
C ALA A 110 24.52 16.83 -6.61
N VAL A 111 23.57 16.27 -5.87
CA VAL A 111 23.80 15.74 -4.52
C VAL A 111 23.58 14.24 -4.54
N ARG A 112 24.46 13.46 -3.91
CA ARG A 112 24.31 11.99 -3.91
C ARG A 112 23.01 11.56 -3.23
N ALA A 113 22.37 10.51 -3.77
CA ALA A 113 21.09 10.01 -3.26
C ALA A 113 21.13 9.58 -1.78
N ASP A 114 22.25 9.04 -1.30
CA ASP A 114 22.41 8.67 0.12
C ASP A 114 22.44 9.87 1.05
N GLN A 115 23.16 10.93 0.67
CA GLN A 115 23.19 12.18 1.43
C GLN A 115 21.82 12.86 1.46
N VAL A 116 21.10 12.88 0.34
CA VAL A 116 19.74 13.46 0.29
C VAL A 116 18.77 12.69 1.17
N ARG A 117 18.85 11.34 1.20
CA ARG A 117 18.04 10.55 2.12
C ARG A 117 18.34 10.90 3.58
N THR A 118 19.61 11.15 3.93
CA THR A 118 19.98 11.61 5.27
C THR A 118 19.43 13.02 5.56
N LEU A 119 19.48 13.95 4.60
CA LEU A 119 18.93 15.30 4.76
C LEU A 119 17.40 15.29 4.93
N VAL A 120 16.69 14.57 4.06
CA VAL A 120 15.22 14.37 4.15
C VAL A 120 14.82 13.72 5.48
N ALA A 121 15.67 12.83 6.00
CA ALA A 121 15.46 12.24 7.32
C ALA A 121 15.73 13.21 8.48
N GLY A 122 16.70 14.12 8.34
CA GLY A 122 17.14 15.05 9.38
C GLY A 122 16.35 16.36 9.46
N ASP A 123 15.78 16.83 8.34
CA ASP A 123 15.01 18.06 8.22
C ASP A 123 13.55 17.74 7.84
N PRO A 124 12.60 17.85 8.80
CA PRO A 124 11.19 17.55 8.53
C PRO A 124 10.55 18.44 7.46
N GLU A 125 10.95 19.71 7.37
CA GLU A 125 10.33 20.66 6.43
C GLU A 125 10.80 20.39 5.01
N PHE A 126 12.11 20.19 4.83
CA PHE A 126 12.67 19.78 3.54
C PHE A 126 12.16 18.38 3.14
N GLY A 127 12.06 17.46 4.10
CA GLY A 127 11.53 16.13 3.88
C GLY A 127 10.08 16.12 3.39
N ASP A 128 9.18 16.90 4.02
CA ASP A 128 7.79 17.00 3.57
C ASP A 128 7.69 17.66 2.18
N LEU A 129 8.53 18.68 1.90
CA LEU A 129 8.59 19.33 0.58
C LEU A 129 8.98 18.35 -0.53
N VAL A 130 10.09 17.62 -0.36
CA VAL A 130 10.59 16.66 -1.35
C VAL A 130 9.60 15.51 -1.51
N LEU A 131 9.08 14.98 -0.40
CA LEU A 131 8.13 13.88 -0.43
C LEU A 131 6.85 14.30 -1.16
N ARG A 132 6.24 15.41 -0.78
CA ARG A 132 5.01 15.91 -1.42
C ARG A 132 5.23 16.11 -2.92
N ALA A 133 6.34 16.74 -3.32
CA ALA A 133 6.64 16.92 -4.74
C ALA A 133 6.73 15.59 -5.49
N TYR A 134 7.42 14.59 -4.93
CA TYR A 134 7.57 13.27 -5.55
C TYR A 134 6.26 12.47 -5.58
N LEU A 135 5.45 12.50 -4.53
CA LEU A 135 4.12 11.86 -4.54
C LEU A 135 3.18 12.50 -5.56
N THR A 136 3.20 13.83 -5.67
CA THR A 136 2.39 14.53 -6.67
C THR A 136 2.88 14.21 -8.08
N ARG A 137 4.20 14.22 -8.34
CA ARG A 137 4.78 13.78 -9.63
C ARG A 137 4.36 12.36 -9.98
N ARG A 138 4.49 11.41 -9.04
CA ARG A 138 4.06 10.03 -9.25
C ARG A 138 2.59 9.95 -9.68
N THR A 139 1.74 10.71 -9.01
CA THR A 139 0.31 10.80 -9.32
C THR A 139 0.06 11.35 -10.72
N LEU A 140 0.78 12.42 -11.11
CA LEU A 140 0.69 13.00 -12.45
C LEU A 140 1.14 11.99 -13.52
N LEU A 141 2.26 11.29 -13.31
CA LEU A 141 2.76 10.28 -14.26
C LEU A 141 1.75 9.15 -14.49
N ILE A 142 1.17 8.62 -13.41
CA ILE A 142 0.12 7.59 -13.49
C ILE A 142 -1.12 8.13 -14.21
N GLY A 143 -1.49 9.40 -13.98
CA GLY A 143 -2.63 10.03 -14.63
C GLY A 143 -2.42 10.33 -16.12
N MET A 144 -1.17 10.52 -16.54
CA MET A 144 -0.79 10.76 -17.93
C MET A 144 -0.47 9.46 -18.70
N ASP A 145 -0.72 8.29 -18.09
CA ASP A 145 -0.36 6.95 -18.56
C ASP A 145 1.10 6.90 -19.05
N ALA A 146 2.01 7.53 -18.32
CA ALA A 146 3.45 7.50 -18.61
C ALA A 146 4.12 6.27 -17.98
N GLY A 147 5.30 5.91 -18.47
CA GLY A 147 6.10 4.78 -18.01
C GLY A 147 6.03 3.58 -18.95
N PHE A 148 6.00 2.37 -18.41
CA PHE A 148 6.02 1.16 -19.24
C PHE A 148 4.66 0.79 -19.79
N ARG A 149 4.68 0.02 -20.87
CA ARG A 149 3.46 -0.46 -21.52
C ARG A 149 3.20 -1.89 -21.10
N ILE A 150 1.97 -2.19 -20.67
CA ILE A 150 1.45 -3.55 -20.51
C ILE A 150 0.47 -3.77 -21.65
N ILE A 151 0.78 -4.67 -22.58
CA ILE A 151 -0.08 -5.04 -23.71
C ILE A 151 -0.71 -6.39 -23.39
N GLY A 152 -2.04 -6.46 -23.36
CA GLY A 152 -2.72 -7.72 -23.11
C GLY A 152 -4.23 -7.60 -23.08
N SER A 153 -4.89 -8.75 -23.26
CA SER A 153 -6.34 -8.86 -23.21
C SER A 153 -6.89 -8.47 -21.83
N ARG A 154 -8.00 -7.73 -21.79
CA ARG A 154 -8.74 -7.48 -20.53
C ARG A 154 -9.30 -8.72 -19.86
N TYR A 155 -9.47 -9.80 -20.62
CA TYR A 155 -10.00 -11.08 -20.14
C TYR A 155 -8.88 -12.01 -19.66
N SER A 156 -7.61 -11.66 -19.89
CA SER A 156 -6.48 -12.45 -19.46
C SER A 156 -6.22 -12.29 -17.95
N PRO A 157 -6.22 -13.40 -17.16
CA PRO A 157 -5.86 -13.36 -15.76
C PRO A 157 -4.41 -12.94 -15.54
N ASP A 158 -3.50 -13.26 -16.47
CA ASP A 158 -2.10 -12.83 -16.41
C ASP A 158 -1.94 -11.33 -16.63
N ALA A 159 -2.68 -10.76 -17.60
CA ALA A 159 -2.66 -9.32 -17.83
C ALA A 159 -3.18 -8.57 -16.61
N ARG A 160 -4.24 -9.09 -15.98
CA ARG A 160 -4.79 -8.58 -14.73
C ARG A 160 -3.78 -8.64 -13.60
N ARG A 161 -3.11 -9.78 -13.39
CA ARG A 161 -2.07 -9.97 -12.37
C ARG A 161 -0.98 -8.90 -12.44
N LEU A 162 -0.44 -8.64 -13.63
CA LEU A 162 0.60 -7.63 -13.83
C LEU A 162 0.08 -6.20 -13.61
N ARG A 163 -1.12 -5.90 -14.11
CA ARG A 163 -1.74 -4.58 -13.93
C ARG A 163 -2.09 -4.27 -12.49
N GLU A 164 -2.65 -5.22 -11.78
CA GLU A 164 -2.96 -5.06 -10.35
C GLU A 164 -1.68 -4.81 -9.56
N PHE A 165 -0.63 -5.60 -9.79
CA PHE A 165 0.67 -5.38 -9.16
C PHE A 165 1.24 -3.99 -9.46
N ALA A 166 1.22 -3.57 -10.72
CA ALA A 166 1.71 -2.25 -11.13
C ALA A 166 0.89 -1.12 -10.48
N ALA A 167 -0.44 -1.24 -10.46
CA ALA A 167 -1.32 -0.27 -9.83
C ALA A 167 -1.11 -0.18 -8.31
N ARG A 168 -1.03 -1.33 -7.62
CA ARG A 168 -0.86 -1.38 -6.16
C ARG A 168 0.51 -0.90 -5.68
N ASN A 169 1.56 -1.10 -6.49
CA ASN A 169 2.89 -0.53 -6.24
C ASN A 169 3.09 0.87 -6.84
N ARG A 170 2.03 1.46 -7.39
CA ARG A 170 2.04 2.77 -8.04
C ARG A 170 3.15 2.92 -9.07
N LEU A 171 3.39 1.90 -9.87
CA LEU A 171 4.35 1.96 -10.96
C LEU A 171 3.65 2.66 -12.13
N PRO A 172 4.14 3.82 -12.62
CA PRO A 172 3.61 4.45 -13.83
C PRO A 172 3.64 3.47 -15.00
N HIS A 173 2.45 3.21 -15.58
CA HIS A 173 2.29 2.34 -16.71
C HIS A 173 1.09 2.74 -17.57
N ARG A 174 1.18 2.42 -18.86
CA ARG A 174 0.07 2.45 -19.81
C ARG A 174 -0.41 1.04 -20.07
N TRP A 175 -1.72 0.81 -19.98
CA TRP A 175 -2.31 -0.43 -20.45
C TRP A 175 -2.82 -0.29 -21.89
N ILE A 176 -2.41 -1.22 -22.74
CA ILE A 176 -2.87 -1.35 -24.12
C ILE A 176 -3.73 -2.61 -24.21
N ASP A 177 -5.02 -2.39 -24.44
CA ASP A 177 -6.06 -3.41 -24.42
C ASP A 177 -6.29 -3.98 -25.81
N LEU A 178 -6.03 -5.28 -25.98
CA LEU A 178 -6.14 -5.95 -27.28
C LEU A 178 -7.55 -5.91 -27.87
N GLU A 179 -8.58 -5.81 -27.03
CA GLU A 179 -9.97 -5.76 -27.48
C GLU A 179 -10.41 -4.38 -27.99
N LYS A 180 -9.75 -3.30 -27.58
CA LYS A 180 -10.13 -1.93 -27.97
C LYS A 180 -9.15 -1.30 -28.94
N ASP A 181 -7.87 -1.59 -28.78
CA ASP A 181 -6.81 -0.90 -29.48
C ASP A 181 -6.42 -1.68 -30.74
N LYS A 182 -6.88 -1.18 -31.90
CA LYS A 182 -6.61 -1.80 -33.20
C LYS A 182 -5.13 -1.72 -33.59
N GLU A 183 -4.38 -0.79 -33.01
CA GLU A 183 -2.94 -0.66 -33.26
C GLU A 183 -2.13 -1.65 -32.42
N ALA A 184 -2.69 -2.15 -31.31
CA ALA A 184 -2.01 -3.12 -30.45
C ALA A 184 -1.65 -4.42 -31.17
N GLU A 185 -2.53 -4.92 -32.05
CA GLU A 185 -2.24 -6.11 -32.85
C GLU A 185 -1.12 -5.84 -33.87
N ALA A 186 -1.12 -4.66 -34.50
CA ALA A 186 -0.06 -4.24 -35.42
C ALA A 186 1.30 -4.13 -34.69
N LEU A 187 1.31 -3.57 -33.49
CA LEU A 187 2.49 -3.49 -32.64
C LEU A 187 3.02 -4.87 -32.26
N LEU A 188 2.17 -5.81 -31.85
CA LEU A 188 2.58 -7.19 -31.56
C LEU A 188 3.18 -7.87 -32.79
N ARG A 189 2.58 -7.71 -33.97
CA ARG A 189 3.11 -8.25 -35.24
C ARG A 189 4.46 -7.64 -35.60
N GLN A 190 4.62 -6.32 -35.46
CA GLN A 190 5.90 -5.63 -35.71
C GLN A 190 7.02 -6.15 -34.79
N LEU A 191 6.68 -6.47 -33.54
CA LEU A 191 7.62 -7.03 -32.56
C LEU A 191 7.80 -8.55 -32.69
N GLY A 192 7.10 -9.20 -33.62
CA GLY A 192 7.16 -10.65 -33.83
C GLY A 192 6.62 -11.45 -32.63
N ILE A 193 5.63 -10.92 -31.92
CA ILE A 193 5.05 -11.54 -30.73
C ILE A 193 3.69 -12.14 -31.07
N SER A 194 3.50 -13.41 -30.74
CA SER A 194 2.22 -14.09 -30.91
C SER A 194 1.23 -13.72 -29.80
N PRO A 195 -0.11 -13.72 -30.04
CA PRO A 195 -1.10 -13.44 -29.01
C PRO A 195 -1.00 -14.34 -27.76
N GLN A 196 -0.49 -15.57 -27.91
CA GLN A 196 -0.29 -16.54 -26.81
C GLN A 196 0.83 -16.14 -25.85
N GLU A 197 1.75 -15.26 -26.27
CA GLU A 197 2.84 -14.74 -25.45
C GLU A 197 2.43 -13.48 -24.65
N THR A 198 1.17 -13.06 -24.77
CA THR A 198 0.61 -11.94 -24.01
C THR A 198 0.17 -12.39 -22.60
N PRO A 199 0.21 -11.50 -21.59
CA PRO A 199 0.56 -10.09 -21.65
C PRO A 199 2.05 -9.83 -21.89
N VAL A 200 2.37 -8.77 -22.62
CA VAL A 200 3.74 -8.31 -22.85
C VAL A 200 3.97 -7.03 -22.06
N VAL A 201 5.15 -6.90 -21.46
CA VAL A 201 5.62 -5.62 -20.89
C VAL A 201 6.71 -5.06 -21.78
N ILE A 202 6.52 -3.83 -22.25
CA ILE A 202 7.52 -3.09 -23.03
C ILE A 202 8.01 -1.91 -22.19
N TRP A 203 9.33 -1.84 -22.06
CA TRP A 203 10.00 -0.80 -21.29
C TRP A 203 11.21 -0.32 -22.13
N HIS A 204 11.30 1.00 -22.34
CA HIS A 204 12.42 1.70 -23.00
C HIS A 204 12.77 1.24 -24.41
N GLY A 205 11.74 0.97 -25.21
CA GLY A 205 11.84 0.61 -26.62
C GLY A 205 12.28 -0.84 -26.87
N ASP A 206 13.34 -1.29 -26.19
CA ASP A 206 14.04 -2.53 -26.55
C ASP A 206 13.82 -3.67 -25.55
N GLN A 207 13.39 -3.37 -24.33
CA GLN A 207 13.14 -4.41 -23.33
C GLN A 207 11.71 -4.92 -23.43
N VAL A 208 11.56 -6.08 -24.05
CA VAL A 208 10.28 -6.78 -24.21
C VAL A 208 10.26 -8.01 -23.29
N LEU A 209 9.38 -7.99 -22.30
CA LEU A 209 9.13 -9.13 -21.42
C LEU A 209 7.84 -9.84 -21.86
N ARG A 210 7.94 -11.11 -22.25
CA ARG A 210 6.81 -11.95 -22.68
C ARG A 210 6.23 -12.70 -21.49
N ASN A 211 4.95 -12.48 -21.20
CA ASN A 211 4.23 -12.95 -20.01
C ASN A 211 5.09 -13.03 -18.73
N PRO A 212 5.69 -11.92 -18.27
CA PRO A 212 6.58 -11.98 -17.13
C PRO A 212 5.84 -12.37 -15.85
N SER A 213 6.57 -13.02 -14.94
CA SER A 213 6.13 -13.14 -13.54
C SER A 213 6.19 -11.79 -12.85
N VAL A 214 5.45 -11.64 -11.74
CA VAL A 214 5.48 -10.43 -10.92
C VAL A 214 6.89 -10.15 -10.40
N ALA A 215 7.64 -11.19 -10.01
CA ALA A 215 9.03 -11.06 -9.57
C ALA A 215 9.95 -10.53 -10.69
N THR A 216 9.73 -10.95 -11.94
CA THR A 216 10.49 -10.46 -13.10
C THR A 216 10.21 -8.98 -13.35
N LEU A 217 8.93 -8.58 -13.28
CA LEU A 217 8.55 -7.17 -13.41
C LEU A 217 9.13 -6.33 -12.27
N ALA A 218 9.00 -6.79 -11.01
CA ALA A 218 9.52 -6.12 -9.83
C ALA A 218 11.03 -5.85 -9.94
N LYS A 219 11.82 -6.87 -10.33
CA LYS A 219 13.25 -6.73 -10.55
C LYS A 219 13.56 -5.69 -11.64
N THR A 220 12.80 -5.69 -12.73
CA THR A 220 12.98 -4.76 -13.87
C THR A 220 12.77 -3.31 -13.43
N VAL A 221 11.79 -3.05 -12.55
CA VAL A 221 11.51 -1.70 -12.02
C VAL A 221 12.35 -1.33 -10.79
N GLY A 222 13.32 -2.17 -10.41
CA GLY A 222 14.20 -1.93 -9.26
C GLY A 222 13.54 -2.10 -7.90
N LEU A 223 12.43 -2.84 -7.80
CA LEU A 223 11.89 -3.22 -6.51
C LEU A 223 12.78 -4.30 -5.86
N PRO A 224 13.06 -4.19 -4.55
CA PRO A 224 13.87 -5.17 -3.84
C PRO A 224 13.14 -6.52 -3.76
N VAL A 225 13.84 -7.60 -4.13
CA VAL A 225 13.37 -8.99 -4.06
C VAL A 225 14.28 -9.78 -3.11
N PRO A 226 13.77 -10.71 -2.29
CA PRO A 226 14.60 -11.45 -1.35
C PRO A 226 15.64 -12.29 -2.10
N ARG A 227 16.87 -12.39 -1.57
CA ARG A 227 17.93 -13.20 -2.18
C ARG A 227 18.27 -14.37 -1.27
N ARG A 228 18.64 -15.51 -1.87
CA ARG A 228 19.19 -16.65 -1.13
C ARG A 228 20.51 -16.23 -0.48
N GLY A 229 20.69 -16.56 0.80
CA GLY A 229 21.91 -16.24 1.55
C GLY A 229 21.96 -14.84 2.13
N ASP A 230 20.84 -14.12 2.19
CA ASP A 230 20.75 -12.90 3.00
C ASP A 230 21.14 -13.22 4.46
N ALA A 231 21.93 -12.34 5.07
CA ALA A 231 22.37 -12.51 6.45
C ALA A 231 21.17 -12.61 7.41
N VAL A 232 21.35 -13.39 8.48
CA VAL A 232 20.36 -13.51 9.56
C VAL A 232 20.06 -12.12 10.12
N CYS A 233 18.79 -11.74 10.16
CA CYS A 233 18.35 -10.46 10.69
C CYS A 233 17.81 -10.58 12.13
N ASP A 234 17.64 -9.46 12.80
CA ASP A 234 17.10 -9.46 14.17
C ASP A 234 15.58 -9.66 14.16
N LEU A 235 14.88 -9.02 13.22
CA LEU A 235 13.43 -9.04 13.12
C LEU A 235 12.96 -9.20 11.67
N ILE A 236 12.15 -10.24 11.43
CA ILE A 236 11.37 -10.39 10.21
C ILE A 236 9.94 -9.93 10.49
N VAL A 237 9.43 -9.00 9.70
CA VAL A 237 8.03 -8.57 9.72
C VAL A 237 7.34 -9.13 8.47
N VAL A 238 6.31 -9.97 8.65
CA VAL A 238 5.55 -10.56 7.54
C VAL A 238 4.22 -9.85 7.39
N GLY A 239 4.08 -9.09 6.30
CA GLY A 239 2.97 -8.20 5.97
C GLY A 239 3.36 -6.73 6.17
N ALA A 240 3.20 -5.91 5.13
CA ALA A 240 3.49 -4.48 5.13
C ALA A 240 2.22 -3.62 5.20
N GLY A 241 1.16 -4.10 5.85
CA GLY A 241 0.04 -3.25 6.26
C GLY A 241 0.41 -2.25 7.37
N PRO A 242 -0.54 -1.45 7.89
CA PRO A 242 -0.28 -0.51 8.98
C PRO A 242 0.41 -1.16 10.20
N ALA A 243 0.01 -2.39 10.51
CA ALA A 243 0.60 -3.25 11.54
C ALA A 243 2.11 -3.44 11.36
N GLY A 244 2.49 -4.00 10.21
CA GLY A 244 3.87 -4.35 9.94
C GLY A 244 4.71 -3.11 9.68
N LEU A 245 4.18 -2.08 9.03
CA LEU A 245 4.89 -0.82 8.83
C LEU A 245 5.20 -0.15 10.18
N ALA A 246 4.25 -0.11 11.11
CA ALA A 246 4.50 0.37 12.46
C ALA A 246 5.59 -0.45 13.16
N ALA A 247 5.47 -1.78 13.15
CA ALA A 247 6.49 -2.67 13.71
C ALA A 247 7.87 -2.46 13.08
N SER A 248 7.92 -2.17 11.79
CA SER A 248 9.17 -1.94 11.04
C SER A 248 9.83 -0.64 11.46
N VAL A 249 9.05 0.43 11.66
CA VAL A 249 9.55 1.71 12.19
C VAL A 249 10.14 1.50 13.58
N TYR A 250 9.40 0.86 14.48
CA TYR A 250 9.85 0.65 15.86
C TYR A 250 11.06 -0.29 15.96
N GLY A 251 11.06 -1.41 15.23
CA GLY A 251 12.18 -2.35 15.23
C GLY A 251 13.45 -1.69 14.73
N ALA A 252 13.38 -1.01 13.58
CA ALA A 252 14.53 -0.34 13.01
C ALA A 252 15.01 0.87 13.85
N SER A 253 14.09 1.62 14.47
CA SER A 253 14.49 2.76 15.32
C SER A 253 15.26 2.36 16.57
N GLU A 254 15.05 1.15 17.07
CA GLU A 254 15.82 0.55 18.18
C GLU A 254 17.12 -0.13 17.70
N GLY A 255 17.47 0.02 16.41
CA GLY A 255 18.72 -0.49 15.86
C GLY A 255 18.67 -1.97 15.42
N LEU A 256 17.49 -2.60 15.41
CA LEU A 256 17.35 -3.97 14.90
C LEU A 256 17.51 -3.99 13.38
N THR A 257 18.29 -4.95 12.88
CA THR A 257 18.30 -5.29 11.46
C THR A 257 16.93 -5.85 11.10
N THR A 258 16.08 -5.02 10.50
CA THR A 258 14.66 -5.32 10.28
C THR A 258 14.37 -5.55 8.80
N VAL A 259 13.83 -6.72 8.48
CA VAL A 259 13.38 -7.09 7.11
C VAL A 259 11.88 -7.21 7.10
N VAL A 260 11.23 -6.60 6.11
CA VAL A 260 9.78 -6.61 5.94
C VAL A 260 9.46 -7.33 4.64
N LEU A 261 8.54 -8.29 4.68
CA LEU A 261 8.11 -9.08 3.53
C LEU A 261 6.62 -8.80 3.27
N ASP A 262 6.25 -8.45 2.05
CA ASP A 262 4.84 -8.35 1.66
C ASP A 262 4.61 -8.95 0.27
N ALA A 263 3.55 -9.71 0.12
CA ALA A 263 3.22 -10.42 -1.11
C ALA A 263 2.97 -9.49 -2.30
N VAL A 264 2.38 -8.31 -2.07
CA VAL A 264 1.86 -7.48 -3.15
C VAL A 264 2.41 -6.06 -3.11
N ALA A 265 2.18 -5.31 -2.03
CA ALA A 265 2.47 -3.88 -1.94
C ALA A 265 2.43 -3.39 -0.50
N ALA A 266 3.27 -2.40 -0.19
CA ALA A 266 3.21 -1.71 1.11
C ALA A 266 1.87 -0.98 1.32
N GLY A 267 1.42 -0.94 2.56
CA GLY A 267 0.17 -0.35 3.01
C GLY A 267 -0.99 -1.34 3.18
N GLY A 268 -0.86 -2.57 2.68
CA GLY A 268 -1.89 -3.61 2.81
C GLY A 268 -3.27 -3.13 2.35
N GLN A 269 -4.34 -3.55 3.01
CA GLN A 269 -5.71 -3.12 2.69
C GLN A 269 -5.97 -1.64 2.98
N ALA A 270 -5.23 -1.03 3.91
CA ALA A 270 -5.42 0.39 4.19
C ALA A 270 -5.07 1.25 2.97
N SER A 271 -4.09 0.83 2.15
CA SER A 271 -3.67 1.55 0.94
C SER A 271 -4.79 1.74 -0.10
N THR A 272 -5.82 0.90 -0.09
CA THR A 272 -6.94 1.00 -1.03
C THR A 272 -8.03 1.96 -0.55
N SER A 273 -7.93 2.49 0.66
CA SER A 273 -8.85 3.50 1.17
C SER A 273 -8.58 4.87 0.54
N SER A 274 -9.57 5.43 -0.15
CA SER A 274 -9.48 6.75 -0.77
C SER A 274 -9.27 7.88 0.24
N ARG A 275 -9.91 7.78 1.41
CA ARG A 275 -9.72 8.70 2.54
C ARG A 275 -10.03 8.02 3.87
N ILE A 276 -9.17 8.26 4.85
CA ILE A 276 -9.29 7.79 6.23
C ILE A 276 -9.42 9.02 7.13
N GLU A 277 -10.61 9.23 7.70
CA GLU A 277 -10.91 10.40 8.56
C GLU A 277 -10.78 10.09 10.05
N ASN A 278 -10.65 8.81 10.42
CA ASN A 278 -10.57 8.33 11.80
C ASN A 278 -9.16 7.86 12.20
N TYR A 279 -8.11 8.35 11.51
CA TYR A 279 -6.72 8.10 11.90
C TYR A 279 -6.16 9.31 12.65
N LEU A 280 -5.79 9.11 13.92
CA LEU A 280 -5.28 10.17 14.79
C LEU A 280 -4.04 10.85 14.17
N GLY A 281 -3.95 12.17 14.30
CA GLY A 281 -2.86 12.97 13.75
C GLY A 281 -3.14 13.58 12.37
N PHE A 282 -4.25 13.20 11.72
CA PHE A 282 -4.66 13.75 10.43
C PHE A 282 -6.05 14.38 10.54
N PRO A 283 -6.18 15.62 11.05
CA PRO A 283 -7.47 16.26 11.28
C PRO A 283 -8.28 16.50 9.99
N SER A 284 -7.61 16.62 8.85
CA SER A 284 -8.23 16.69 7.52
C SER A 284 -8.41 15.32 6.87
N GLY A 285 -8.13 14.23 7.59
CA GLY A 285 -7.99 12.89 7.03
C GLY A 285 -6.74 12.72 6.17
N ILE A 286 -6.44 11.48 5.82
CA ILE A 286 -5.31 11.09 4.96
C ILE A 286 -5.74 9.99 4.00
N SER A 287 -5.19 9.93 2.79
CA SER A 287 -5.41 8.77 1.93
C SER A 287 -4.67 7.55 2.47
N GLY A 288 -5.22 6.35 2.24
CA GLY A 288 -4.55 5.12 2.64
C GLY A 288 -3.17 4.96 2.01
N THR A 289 -3.04 5.35 0.74
CA THR A 289 -1.79 5.37 0.00
C THR A 289 -0.75 6.28 0.65
N GLU A 290 -1.11 7.54 0.94
CA GLU A 290 -0.18 8.50 1.53
C GLU A 290 0.27 8.05 2.93
N LEU A 291 -0.64 7.48 3.72
CA LEU A 291 -0.31 6.91 5.02
C LEU A 291 0.76 5.82 4.91
N ALA A 292 0.60 4.91 3.93
CA ALA A 292 1.55 3.83 3.69
C ALA A 292 2.92 4.36 3.23
N GLU A 293 2.94 5.29 2.27
CA GLU A 293 4.19 5.85 1.72
C GLU A 293 4.99 6.60 2.78
N ARG A 294 4.32 7.41 3.60
CA ARG A 294 4.95 8.07 4.76
C ARG A 294 5.58 7.06 5.71
N ALA A 295 4.87 5.97 6.01
CA ALA A 295 5.38 4.92 6.90
C ALA A 295 6.55 4.12 6.29
N VAL A 296 6.53 3.83 4.98
CA VAL A 296 7.65 3.19 4.26
C VAL A 296 8.91 4.04 4.36
N ILE A 297 8.79 5.35 4.12
CA ILE A 297 9.92 6.29 4.18
C ILE A 297 10.45 6.39 5.61
N GLN A 298 9.56 6.43 6.60
CA GLN A 298 9.95 6.45 8.00
C GLN A 298 10.69 5.17 8.41
N ALA A 299 10.22 4.00 7.97
CA ALA A 299 10.88 2.72 8.25
C ALA A 299 12.25 2.66 7.56
N ALA A 300 12.34 3.08 6.29
CA ALA A 300 13.57 3.12 5.52
C ALA A 300 14.60 4.11 6.12
N LYS A 301 14.16 5.24 6.68
CA LYS A 301 15.00 6.19 7.40
C LYS A 301 15.76 5.53 8.56
N PHE A 302 15.14 4.59 9.26
CA PHE A 302 15.78 3.84 10.34
C PHE A 302 16.52 2.58 9.87
N GLY A 303 16.53 2.30 8.56
CA GLY A 303 17.25 1.16 7.98
C GLY A 303 16.42 -0.10 7.79
N ALA A 304 15.09 -0.06 8.00
CA ALA A 304 14.23 -1.18 7.67
C ALA A 304 14.28 -1.49 6.17
N ARG A 305 14.43 -2.77 5.83
CA ARG A 305 14.47 -3.24 4.45
C ARG A 305 13.13 -3.87 4.07
N LEU A 306 12.32 -3.12 3.33
CA LEU A 306 11.08 -3.64 2.78
C LEU A 306 11.36 -4.40 1.48
N THR A 307 10.71 -5.55 1.32
CA THR A 307 10.90 -6.44 0.18
C THR A 307 9.54 -6.81 -0.39
N VAL A 308 9.30 -6.39 -1.64
CA VAL A 308 7.99 -6.49 -2.31
C VAL A 308 8.23 -6.72 -3.80
N PRO A 309 7.67 -7.79 -4.40
CA PRO A 309 6.86 -8.83 -3.77
C PRO A 309 7.71 -9.86 -3.00
N ALA A 310 7.17 -10.36 -1.89
CA ALA A 310 7.70 -11.46 -1.10
C ALA A 310 6.56 -12.16 -0.33
N GLU A 311 5.87 -13.10 -0.97
CA GLU A 311 4.79 -13.87 -0.34
C GLU A 311 5.36 -14.96 0.56
N ALA A 312 5.04 -14.89 1.85
CA ALA A 312 5.40 -15.93 2.80
C ALA A 312 4.57 -17.20 2.52
N SER A 313 5.25 -18.33 2.41
CA SER A 313 4.67 -19.64 2.08
C SER A 313 4.83 -20.67 3.19
N GLY A 314 5.72 -20.41 4.16
CA GLY A 314 5.91 -21.27 5.32
C GLY A 314 6.72 -20.58 6.42
N LEU A 315 6.55 -21.07 7.65
CA LEU A 315 7.35 -20.68 8.81
C LEU A 315 7.97 -21.93 9.43
N GLU A 316 9.29 -21.95 9.48
CA GLU A 316 10.07 -23.01 10.12
C GLU A 316 10.89 -22.43 11.28
N SER A 317 11.24 -23.28 12.23
CA SER A 317 12.18 -22.93 13.30
C SER A 317 13.23 -24.02 13.40
N ASP A 318 14.50 -23.62 13.36
CA ASP A 318 15.65 -24.51 13.52
C ASP A 318 16.73 -23.80 14.34
N ASN A 319 17.35 -24.55 15.27
CA ASN A 319 18.52 -24.10 16.05
C ASN A 319 18.44 -22.69 16.64
N GLY A 320 17.26 -22.26 17.10
CA GLY A 320 17.06 -20.95 17.73
C GLY A 320 16.86 -19.78 16.75
N HIS A 321 16.70 -20.06 15.46
CA HIS A 321 16.33 -19.11 14.42
C HIS A 321 14.96 -19.47 13.84
N TYR A 322 14.30 -18.47 13.28
CA TYR A 322 13.12 -18.65 12.44
C TYR A 322 13.51 -18.48 10.98
N SER A 323 12.91 -19.30 10.12
CA SER A 323 13.06 -19.23 8.67
C SER A 323 11.68 -18.99 8.05
N VAL A 324 11.49 -17.84 7.42
CA VAL A 324 10.29 -17.55 6.62
C VAL A 324 10.58 -17.93 5.18
N LEU A 325 9.88 -18.95 4.69
CA LEU A 325 9.95 -19.41 3.31
C LEU A 325 9.16 -18.44 2.44
N VAL A 326 9.74 -18.00 1.32
CA VAL A 326 9.11 -17.09 0.37
C VAL A 326 8.83 -17.85 -0.93
N GLU A 327 7.67 -17.60 -1.53
CA GLU A 327 7.33 -18.14 -2.84
C GLU A 327 8.45 -17.86 -3.88
N GLY A 328 8.78 -18.86 -4.69
CA GLY A 328 9.97 -18.82 -5.55
C GLY A 328 11.24 -19.41 -4.91
N GLY A 329 11.15 -19.93 -3.68
CA GLY A 329 12.18 -20.77 -3.06
C GLY A 329 13.34 -20.02 -2.42
N ALA A 330 13.14 -18.75 -2.08
CA ALA A 330 14.01 -18.00 -1.17
C ALA A 330 13.57 -18.23 0.28
N ALA A 331 14.47 -17.99 1.23
CA ALA A 331 14.16 -18.02 2.65
C ALA A 331 14.86 -16.85 3.34
N VAL A 332 14.18 -16.22 4.30
CA VAL A 332 14.73 -15.17 5.14
C VAL A 332 14.83 -15.68 6.56
N GLN A 333 16.03 -15.61 7.14
CA GLN A 333 16.29 -16.09 8.49
C GLN A 333 16.38 -14.93 9.47
N GLY A 334 15.83 -15.11 10.66
CA GLY A 334 15.89 -14.09 11.70
C GLY A 334 15.69 -14.61 13.11
N HIS A 335 16.03 -13.78 14.09
CA HIS A 335 15.90 -14.11 15.52
C HIS A 335 14.44 -14.01 16.01
N ALA A 336 13.65 -13.11 15.45
CA ALA A 336 12.23 -12.96 15.75
C ALA A 336 11.41 -12.80 14.47
N VAL A 337 10.16 -13.26 14.51
CA VAL A 337 9.18 -13.07 13.44
C VAL A 337 7.94 -12.39 14.00
N LEU A 338 7.55 -11.29 13.37
CA LEU A 338 6.30 -10.60 13.63
C LEU A 338 5.34 -10.84 12.47
N ILE A 339 4.21 -11.48 12.78
CA ILE A 339 3.17 -11.80 11.81
C ILE A 339 2.15 -10.66 11.82
N ALA A 340 2.04 -10.00 10.68
CA ALA A 340 1.18 -8.85 10.40
C ALA A 340 0.47 -9.00 9.04
N THR A 341 0.16 -10.23 8.64
CA THR A 341 -0.37 -10.60 7.30
C THR A 341 -1.82 -10.17 7.06
N GLY A 342 -2.49 -9.63 8.07
CA GLY A 342 -3.84 -9.09 7.95
C GLY A 342 -4.86 -10.14 7.53
N ALA A 343 -5.78 -9.74 6.66
CA ALA A 343 -6.90 -10.56 6.20
C ALA A 343 -7.18 -10.34 4.70
N ARG A 344 -7.74 -11.35 4.05
CA ARG A 344 -8.23 -11.32 2.67
C ARG A 344 -9.73 -11.04 2.68
N TYR A 345 -10.24 -10.25 1.74
CA TYR A 345 -11.69 -10.00 1.67
C TYR A 345 -12.46 -11.29 1.47
N ARG A 346 -13.58 -11.40 2.19
CA ARG A 346 -14.48 -12.54 2.07
C ARG A 346 -15.20 -12.47 0.73
N LYS A 347 -15.24 -13.60 0.03
CA LYS A 347 -15.94 -13.75 -1.24
C LYS A 347 -17.43 -14.02 -1.03
N LEU A 348 -18.25 -13.62 -1.99
CA LEU A 348 -19.65 -14.00 -2.03
C LEU A 348 -19.76 -15.48 -2.40
N ASN A 349 -20.70 -16.19 -1.78
CA ASN A 349 -21.03 -17.55 -2.19
C ASN A 349 -22.10 -17.50 -3.28
N VAL A 350 -21.70 -17.18 -4.50
CA VAL A 350 -22.57 -17.12 -5.68
C VAL A 350 -21.95 -17.91 -6.83
N PRO A 351 -22.76 -18.52 -7.70
CA PRO A 351 -22.25 -19.26 -8.85
C PRO A 351 -21.36 -18.38 -9.74
N ASP A 352 -20.33 -18.98 -10.33
CA ASP A 352 -19.48 -18.38 -11.35
C ASP A 352 -18.75 -17.09 -10.96
N LEU A 353 -18.60 -16.80 -9.65
CA LEU A 353 -17.92 -15.60 -9.16
C LEU A 353 -16.53 -15.39 -9.79
N GLU A 354 -15.75 -16.46 -9.87
CA GLU A 354 -14.36 -16.45 -10.36
C GLU A 354 -14.26 -15.96 -11.80
N LYS A 355 -15.31 -16.15 -12.62
CA LYS A 355 -15.35 -15.67 -14.02
C LYS A 355 -15.39 -14.14 -14.09
N TYR A 356 -15.95 -13.48 -13.08
CA TYR A 356 -16.16 -12.04 -13.06
C TYR A 356 -15.20 -11.28 -12.14
N GLU A 357 -14.43 -11.98 -11.29
CA GLU A 357 -13.39 -11.34 -10.46
C GLU A 357 -12.42 -10.57 -11.36
N GLY A 358 -12.16 -9.30 -11.03
CA GLY A 358 -11.28 -8.41 -11.79
C GLY A 358 -11.79 -7.96 -13.17
N CYS A 359 -12.94 -8.49 -13.62
CA CYS A 359 -13.61 -8.14 -14.88
C CYS A 359 -15.10 -7.81 -14.64
N GLY A 360 -15.39 -7.21 -13.48
CA GLY A 360 -16.75 -6.83 -13.08
C GLY A 360 -17.00 -6.98 -11.58
N VAL A 361 -16.26 -7.82 -10.86
CA VAL A 361 -16.32 -7.92 -9.40
C VAL A 361 -15.01 -7.48 -8.77
N TYR A 362 -15.11 -6.57 -7.79
CA TYR A 362 -13.98 -5.91 -7.16
C TYR A 362 -14.11 -5.92 -5.63
N TYR A 363 -12.96 -5.89 -4.96
CA TYR A 363 -12.87 -5.87 -3.49
C TYR A 363 -12.24 -4.59 -2.95
N ALA A 364 -11.94 -3.65 -3.85
CA ALA A 364 -11.40 -2.34 -3.55
C ALA A 364 -12.08 -1.30 -4.44
N ALA A 365 -12.21 -0.08 -3.94
CA ALA A 365 -12.79 1.04 -4.69
C ALA A 365 -11.71 2.13 -4.83
N THR A 366 -10.75 1.90 -5.73
CA THR A 366 -9.66 2.83 -6.03
C THR A 366 -9.86 3.48 -7.41
N PRO A 367 -9.02 4.46 -7.81
CA PRO A 367 -9.04 4.98 -9.18
C PRO A 367 -8.83 3.89 -10.25
N PHE A 368 -8.17 2.77 -9.91
CA PHE A 368 -7.97 1.66 -10.85
C PHE A 368 -9.28 0.95 -11.19
N GLU A 369 -10.05 0.50 -10.20
CA GLU A 369 -11.34 -0.17 -10.43
C GLU A 369 -12.37 0.81 -11.02
N LEU A 370 -12.33 2.07 -10.61
CA LEU A 370 -13.23 3.09 -11.13
C LEU A 370 -13.08 3.29 -12.65
N ARG A 371 -11.86 3.24 -13.20
CA ARG A 371 -11.63 3.27 -14.66
C ARG A 371 -12.29 2.10 -15.37
N MET A 372 -12.44 0.95 -14.70
CA MET A 372 -13.11 -0.21 -15.27
C MET A 372 -14.65 -0.07 -15.26
N CYS A 373 -15.21 0.79 -14.40
CA CYS A 373 -16.66 0.99 -14.24
C CYS A 373 -17.30 1.81 -15.38
N ARG A 374 -16.51 2.55 -16.18
CA ARG A 374 -16.99 3.35 -17.35
C ARG A 374 -18.18 4.28 -17.04
N GLN A 375 -18.22 4.87 -15.84
CA GLN A 375 -19.32 5.74 -15.37
C GLN A 375 -20.72 5.10 -15.36
N ALA A 376 -20.82 3.77 -15.35
CA ALA A 376 -22.09 3.07 -15.25
C ALA A 376 -22.60 2.98 -13.79
N PRO A 377 -23.87 2.61 -13.57
CA PRO A 377 -24.38 2.28 -12.24
C PRO A 377 -23.58 1.12 -11.62
N VAL A 378 -23.19 1.27 -10.36
CA VAL A 378 -22.41 0.25 -9.64
C VAL A 378 -23.21 -0.36 -8.50
N VAL A 379 -22.96 -1.65 -8.25
CA VAL A 379 -23.50 -2.35 -7.08
C VAL A 379 -22.42 -2.41 -6.02
N LEU A 380 -22.79 -2.14 -4.77
CA LEU A 380 -21.91 -2.28 -3.61
C LEU A 380 -22.57 -3.19 -2.59
N VAL A 381 -21.89 -4.25 -2.16
CA VAL A 381 -22.41 -5.24 -1.21
C VAL A 381 -21.67 -5.09 0.11
N GLY A 382 -22.39 -4.76 1.19
CA GLY A 382 -21.81 -4.61 2.52
C GLY A 382 -22.46 -3.50 3.34
N GLY A 383 -22.40 -3.61 4.66
CA GLY A 383 -23.02 -2.65 5.59
C GLY A 383 -22.07 -2.02 6.62
N GLY A 384 -20.77 -2.28 6.53
CA GLY A 384 -19.77 -1.77 7.49
C GLY A 384 -19.07 -0.49 7.06
N ASN A 385 -18.12 -0.02 7.87
CA ASN A 385 -17.31 1.19 7.59
C ASN A 385 -16.67 1.22 6.20
N SER A 386 -15.98 0.15 5.78
CA SER A 386 -15.32 0.10 4.46
C SER A 386 -16.31 0.20 3.32
N ALA A 387 -17.48 -0.43 3.46
CA ALA A 387 -18.58 -0.35 2.51
C ALA A 387 -19.10 1.10 2.40
N GLY A 388 -19.28 1.80 3.53
CA GLY A 388 -19.73 3.19 3.54
C GLY A 388 -18.72 4.17 2.94
N GLN A 389 -17.43 4.01 3.23
CA GLN A 389 -16.37 4.82 2.62
C GLN A 389 -16.30 4.61 1.10
N ALA A 390 -16.39 3.36 0.65
CA ALA A 390 -16.43 3.02 -0.76
C ALA A 390 -17.68 3.59 -1.45
N ALA A 391 -18.86 3.52 -0.82
CA ALA A 391 -20.10 4.08 -1.37
C ALA A 391 -19.97 5.59 -1.62
N LEU A 392 -19.44 6.34 -0.64
CA LEU A 392 -19.21 7.80 -0.78
C LEU A 392 -18.17 8.12 -1.86
N TYR A 393 -17.12 7.31 -1.98
CA TYR A 393 -16.11 7.49 -3.02
C TYR A 393 -16.68 7.21 -4.42
N LEU A 394 -17.41 6.11 -4.57
CA LEU A 394 -18.02 5.71 -5.84
C LEU A 394 -19.10 6.71 -6.27
N ALA A 395 -19.93 7.22 -5.35
CA ALA A 395 -20.98 8.19 -5.67
C ALA A 395 -20.46 9.52 -6.24
N ARG A 396 -19.20 9.89 -5.98
CA ARG A 396 -18.57 11.07 -6.57
C ARG A 396 -18.13 10.87 -8.02
N ASN A 397 -18.03 9.63 -8.48
CA ASN A 397 -17.35 9.28 -9.73
C ASN A 397 -18.16 8.36 -10.67
N ALA A 398 -19.11 7.61 -10.13
CA ALA A 398 -20.05 6.76 -10.86
C ALA A 398 -21.40 7.48 -11.03
N SER A 399 -22.25 6.99 -11.94
CA SER A 399 -23.58 7.58 -12.15
C SER A 399 -24.52 7.38 -10.98
N SER A 400 -24.46 6.22 -10.31
CA SER A 400 -25.23 5.88 -9.12
C SER A 400 -24.65 4.65 -8.43
N VAL A 401 -24.94 4.51 -7.12
CA VAL A 401 -24.49 3.40 -6.27
C VAL A 401 -25.71 2.72 -5.66
N ARG A 402 -25.94 1.44 -5.96
CA ARG A 402 -26.89 0.59 -5.22
C ARG A 402 -26.17 -0.19 -4.15
N MET A 403 -26.42 0.15 -2.90
CA MET A 403 -25.81 -0.44 -1.72
C MET A 403 -26.70 -1.55 -1.15
N LEU A 404 -26.32 -2.81 -1.37
CA LEU A 404 -27.05 -3.99 -0.92
C LEU A 404 -26.56 -4.40 0.47
N VAL A 405 -27.48 -4.40 1.43
CA VAL A 405 -27.20 -4.65 2.84
C VAL A 405 -28.07 -5.83 3.31
N ARG A 406 -27.43 -6.85 3.89
CA ARG A 406 -28.14 -8.02 4.42
C ARG A 406 -29.00 -7.69 5.66
N GLY A 407 -28.52 -6.79 6.50
CA GLY A 407 -29.23 -6.30 7.69
C GLY A 407 -30.36 -5.31 7.34
N GLY A 408 -31.14 -4.95 8.36
CA GLY A 408 -32.18 -3.91 8.27
C GLY A 408 -31.72 -2.52 8.70
N ASP A 409 -30.46 -2.38 9.12
CA ASP A 409 -29.89 -1.15 9.63
C ASP A 409 -28.37 -1.13 9.40
N LEU A 410 -27.78 0.06 9.30
CA LEU A 410 -26.35 0.30 9.20
C LEU A 410 -25.71 0.57 10.57
N SER A 411 -26.48 1.00 11.58
CA SER A 411 -25.92 1.50 12.85
C SER A 411 -25.16 0.47 13.68
N GLU A 412 -25.43 -0.82 13.45
CA GLU A 412 -24.74 -1.93 14.13
C GLU A 412 -23.25 -2.06 13.76
N SER A 413 -22.89 -1.74 12.51
CA SER A 413 -21.55 -2.04 11.97
C SER A 413 -20.87 -0.87 11.23
N MET A 414 -21.59 0.23 11.04
CA MET A 414 -21.07 1.45 10.41
C MET A 414 -21.05 2.62 11.39
N SER A 415 -20.00 3.43 11.30
CA SER A 415 -19.81 4.62 12.12
C SER A 415 -20.82 5.68 11.75
N ARG A 416 -21.33 6.39 12.76
CA ARG A 416 -22.41 7.37 12.60
C ARG A 416 -22.15 8.42 11.52
N TYR A 417 -20.92 8.94 11.43
CA TYR A 417 -20.56 9.96 10.44
C TYR A 417 -20.72 9.47 8.99
N LEU A 418 -20.46 8.18 8.72
CA LEU A 418 -20.64 7.59 7.39
C LEU A 418 -22.11 7.42 7.07
N ILE A 419 -22.92 6.96 8.04
CA ILE A 419 -24.37 6.83 7.87
C ILE A 419 -24.98 8.19 7.53
N ASP A 420 -24.62 9.23 8.29
CA ASP A 420 -25.10 10.59 8.07
C ASP A 420 -24.63 11.15 6.72
N ALA A 421 -23.39 10.87 6.30
CA ALA A 421 -22.86 11.29 5.01
C ALA A 421 -23.55 10.58 3.84
N ILE A 422 -23.79 9.26 3.94
CA ILE A 422 -24.50 8.48 2.92
C ILE A 422 -25.92 9.01 2.75
N GLY A 423 -26.65 9.23 3.85
CA GLY A 423 -28.02 9.75 3.78
C GLY A 423 -28.15 11.14 3.16
N ARG A 424 -27.06 11.93 3.13
CA ARG A 424 -27.02 13.26 2.48
C ARG A 424 -26.52 13.22 1.02
N THR A 425 -26.02 12.08 0.55
CA THR A 425 -25.38 11.99 -0.76
C THR A 425 -26.41 11.53 -1.80
N PRO A 426 -26.81 12.39 -2.75
CA PRO A 426 -27.68 11.96 -3.84
C PRO A 426 -26.96 10.92 -4.70
N GLY A 427 -27.72 9.97 -5.25
CA GLY A 427 -27.18 8.89 -6.10
C GLY A 427 -26.74 7.63 -5.35
N ILE A 428 -26.84 7.59 -4.02
CA ILE A 428 -26.72 6.33 -3.24
C ILE A 428 -28.12 5.84 -2.87
N GLU A 429 -28.46 4.63 -3.30
CA GLU A 429 -29.68 3.93 -2.93
C GLU A 429 -29.33 2.74 -2.02
N ILE A 430 -29.90 2.67 -0.82
CA ILE A 430 -29.68 1.56 0.11
C ILE A 430 -30.81 0.54 -0.04
N MET A 431 -30.45 -0.71 -0.30
CA MET A 431 -31.37 -1.84 -0.39
C MET A 431 -31.15 -2.77 0.81
N PHE A 432 -31.96 -2.58 1.86
CA PHE A 432 -31.91 -3.42 3.05
C PHE A 432 -32.47 -4.82 2.80
N HIS A 433 -32.10 -5.75 3.67
CA HIS A 433 -32.46 -7.16 3.60
C HIS A 433 -32.18 -7.82 2.25
N THR A 434 -31.23 -7.30 1.46
CA THR A 434 -31.04 -7.69 0.07
C THR A 434 -29.68 -8.35 -0.11
N GLU A 435 -29.67 -9.52 -0.76
CA GLU A 435 -28.48 -10.30 -1.06
C GLU A 435 -28.35 -10.59 -2.56
N VAL A 436 -27.12 -10.61 -3.07
CA VAL A 436 -26.83 -11.09 -4.43
C VAL A 436 -26.96 -12.61 -4.46
N ARG A 437 -27.68 -13.12 -5.46
CA ARG A 437 -27.90 -14.55 -5.68
C ARG A 437 -27.18 -15.08 -6.92
N GLU A 438 -27.04 -14.25 -7.95
CA GLU A 438 -26.48 -14.65 -9.25
C GLU A 438 -25.78 -13.47 -9.94
N LEU A 439 -24.72 -13.78 -10.69
CA LEU A 439 -24.01 -12.83 -11.55
C LEU A 439 -24.33 -13.14 -13.01
N LEU A 440 -24.70 -12.12 -13.77
CA LEU A 440 -25.21 -12.29 -15.13
C LEU A 440 -24.28 -11.60 -16.13
N GLY A 441 -23.87 -12.33 -17.16
CA GLY A 441 -22.96 -11.84 -18.18
C GLY A 441 -22.39 -12.93 -19.08
N ASP A 442 -21.64 -12.52 -20.09
CA ASP A 442 -20.88 -13.41 -20.99
C ASP A 442 -19.44 -12.89 -21.08
N GLY A 443 -18.55 -13.49 -20.30
CA GLY A 443 -17.15 -13.04 -20.11
C GLY A 443 -16.98 -11.67 -19.42
N SER A 444 -18.06 -10.92 -19.19
CA SER A 444 -18.07 -9.64 -18.48
C SER A 444 -19.40 -9.44 -17.77
N LEU A 445 -19.38 -8.81 -16.58
CA LEU A 445 -20.59 -8.57 -15.80
C LEU A 445 -21.51 -7.58 -16.54
N ARG A 446 -22.79 -7.93 -16.68
CA ARG A 446 -23.85 -7.09 -17.26
C ARG A 446 -24.93 -6.73 -16.23
N ALA A 447 -25.21 -7.66 -15.32
CA ALA A 447 -26.18 -7.45 -14.26
C ALA A 447 -25.90 -8.36 -13.07
N VAL A 448 -26.52 -8.04 -11.93
CA VAL A 448 -26.61 -8.94 -10.78
C VAL A 448 -28.06 -9.22 -10.48
N ARG A 449 -28.39 -10.47 -10.13
CA ARG A 449 -29.68 -10.81 -9.57
C ARG A 449 -29.59 -10.76 -8.07
N ALA A 450 -30.40 -9.89 -7.47
CA ALA A 450 -30.49 -9.75 -6.02
C ALA A 450 -31.87 -10.17 -5.53
N GLN A 451 -31.95 -10.63 -4.29
CA GLN A 451 -33.20 -11.02 -3.66
C GLN A 451 -33.33 -10.33 -2.31
N ASN A 452 -34.52 -9.78 -2.04
CA ASN A 452 -34.89 -9.35 -0.71
C ASN A 452 -35.27 -10.59 0.14
N ASN A 453 -34.57 -10.80 1.24
CA ASN A 453 -34.72 -11.96 2.11
C ASN A 453 -36.03 -11.99 2.89
N GLN A 454 -36.68 -10.84 3.10
CA GLN A 454 -37.97 -10.75 3.79
C GLN A 454 -39.14 -10.94 2.83
N THR A 455 -39.16 -10.20 1.73
CA THR A 455 -40.28 -10.24 0.76
C THR A 455 -40.14 -11.36 -0.26
N ARG A 456 -38.95 -11.98 -0.35
CA ARG A 456 -38.55 -12.96 -1.39
C ARG A 456 -38.56 -12.42 -2.82
N GLN A 457 -38.83 -11.12 -3.00
CA GLN A 457 -38.81 -10.46 -4.30
C GLN A 457 -37.40 -10.51 -4.89
N SER A 458 -37.30 -10.97 -6.13
CA SER A 458 -36.07 -10.94 -6.93
C SER A 458 -36.06 -9.72 -7.81
N ILE A 459 -34.90 -9.07 -7.92
CA ILE A 459 -34.66 -7.92 -8.79
C ILE A 459 -33.38 -8.14 -9.58
N GLU A 460 -33.42 -7.82 -10.87
CA GLU A 460 -32.23 -7.73 -11.70
C GLU A 460 -31.74 -6.29 -11.71
N ILE A 461 -30.47 -6.11 -11.39
CA ILE A 461 -29.80 -4.82 -11.33
C ILE A 461 -28.76 -4.79 -12.43
N GLU A 462 -29.01 -4.01 -13.48
CA GLU A 462 -28.01 -3.74 -14.52
C GLU A 462 -26.79 -3.04 -13.92
N THR A 463 -25.62 -3.62 -14.15
CA THR A 463 -24.34 -3.08 -13.69
C THR A 463 -23.19 -3.81 -14.39
N ASN A 464 -22.12 -3.08 -14.67
CA ASN A 464 -20.86 -3.65 -15.15
C ASN A 464 -19.81 -3.81 -14.04
N ALA A 465 -20.14 -3.40 -12.81
CA ALA A 465 -19.22 -3.37 -11.69
C ALA A 465 -19.92 -3.57 -10.35
N MET A 466 -19.55 -4.63 -9.65
CA MET A 466 -19.96 -4.95 -8.29
C MET A 466 -18.75 -4.88 -7.35
N PHE A 467 -18.92 -4.18 -6.22
CA PHE A 467 -17.91 -4.03 -5.18
C PHE A 467 -18.33 -4.79 -3.93
N VAL A 468 -17.46 -5.63 -3.37
CA VAL A 468 -17.80 -6.55 -2.27
C VAL A 468 -17.01 -6.19 -1.01
N PHE A 469 -17.72 -5.77 0.04
CA PHE A 469 -17.20 -5.35 1.35
C PHE A 469 -17.93 -6.06 2.51
N ILE A 470 -17.90 -7.40 2.53
CA ILE A 470 -18.67 -8.25 3.46
C ILE A 470 -17.83 -8.84 4.62
N GLY A 471 -16.68 -8.24 4.90
CA GLY A 471 -15.72 -8.71 5.89
C GLY A 471 -14.50 -9.38 5.25
N ALA A 472 -13.67 -9.99 6.08
CA ALA A 472 -12.40 -10.57 5.68
C ALA A 472 -12.10 -11.84 6.49
N ASP A 473 -11.35 -12.75 5.88
CA ASP A 473 -10.85 -14.00 6.46
C ASP A 473 -9.33 -13.90 6.69
N PRO A 474 -8.79 -14.44 7.79
CA PRO A 474 -7.38 -14.25 8.15
C PRO A 474 -6.43 -14.88 7.12
N HIS A 475 -5.30 -14.22 6.86
CA HIS A 475 -4.31 -14.73 5.92
C HIS A 475 -3.23 -15.56 6.63
N THR A 476 -3.64 -16.73 7.13
CA THR A 476 -2.87 -17.56 8.07
C THR A 476 -2.62 -18.99 7.59
N GLY A 477 -3.09 -19.36 6.39
CA GLY A 477 -2.94 -20.73 5.86
C GLY A 477 -1.48 -21.23 5.82
N TRP A 478 -0.53 -20.34 5.51
CA TRP A 478 0.91 -20.63 5.48
C TRP A 478 1.54 -20.86 6.87
N LEU A 479 0.78 -20.59 7.95
CA LEU A 479 1.20 -20.79 9.33
C LEU A 479 0.65 -22.07 9.95
N ALA A 480 -0.13 -22.85 9.20
CA ALA A 480 -0.75 -24.07 9.69
C ALA A 480 0.31 -25.02 10.27
N GLY A 481 0.12 -25.45 11.52
CA GLY A 481 1.07 -26.30 12.25
C GLY A 481 2.27 -25.58 12.86
N ALA A 482 2.57 -24.35 12.45
CA ALA A 482 3.68 -23.55 13.00
C ALA A 482 3.25 -22.63 14.16
N VAL A 483 2.00 -22.15 14.15
CA VAL A 483 1.43 -21.30 15.21
C VAL A 483 0.00 -21.70 15.57
N ALA A 484 -0.43 -21.34 16.78
CA ALA A 484 -1.77 -21.62 17.28
C ALA A 484 -2.82 -20.68 16.65
N LEU A 485 -3.85 -21.27 16.03
CA LEU A 485 -4.99 -20.56 15.43
C LEU A 485 -6.29 -20.85 16.22
N ASP A 486 -7.22 -19.89 16.23
CA ASP A 486 -8.59 -20.08 16.74
C ASP A 486 -9.47 -20.84 15.73
N ASP A 487 -10.70 -21.19 16.13
CA ASP A 487 -11.65 -21.92 15.27
C ASP A 487 -12.05 -21.17 13.98
N ARG A 488 -11.72 -19.87 13.90
CA ARG A 488 -11.97 -19.01 12.73
C ARG A 488 -10.68 -18.75 11.94
N GLY A 489 -9.57 -19.41 12.29
CA GLY A 489 -8.28 -19.30 11.63
C GLY A 489 -7.45 -18.09 12.03
N PHE A 490 -7.86 -17.28 13.01
CA PHE A 490 -7.06 -16.15 13.50
C PHE A 490 -5.96 -16.65 14.42
N VAL A 491 -4.78 -16.07 14.30
CA VAL A 491 -3.68 -16.42 15.21
C VAL A 491 -4.02 -15.94 16.63
N THR A 492 -3.85 -16.83 17.60
CA THR A 492 -4.10 -16.55 19.02
C THR A 492 -2.98 -15.72 19.63
N THR A 493 -3.30 -14.89 20.64
CA THR A 493 -2.32 -14.01 21.30
C THR A 493 -2.45 -14.03 22.82
N GLY A 494 -1.38 -13.69 23.54
CA GLY A 494 -1.40 -13.58 25.00
C GLY A 494 -1.77 -14.89 25.70
N ASN A 495 -2.60 -14.84 26.73
CA ASN A 495 -2.97 -16.02 27.51
C ASN A 495 -3.80 -17.05 26.72
N ASP A 496 -4.44 -16.62 25.63
CA ASP A 496 -5.24 -17.49 24.76
C ASP A 496 -4.34 -18.39 23.87
N SER A 497 -3.03 -18.13 23.81
CA SER A 497 -2.04 -18.96 23.12
C SER A 497 -1.67 -20.25 23.87
N SER A 498 -2.15 -20.43 25.11
CA SER A 498 -1.80 -21.55 25.99
C SER A 498 -2.41 -22.91 25.60
N HIS A 499 -3.13 -23.00 24.47
CA HIS A 499 -3.80 -24.21 24.00
C HIS A 499 -3.37 -24.71 22.61
N GLY A 500 -2.41 -24.04 21.96
CA GLY A 500 -1.74 -24.58 20.77
C GLY A 500 -0.26 -24.77 21.05
N GLN A 501 0.37 -25.75 20.40
CA GLN A 501 1.78 -26.10 20.61
C GLN A 501 2.67 -24.86 20.43
N ALA A 502 3.13 -24.29 21.53
CA ALA A 502 4.38 -23.54 21.52
C ALA A 502 5.48 -24.54 21.19
N LEU A 503 6.29 -24.26 20.17
CA LEU A 503 7.46 -25.05 19.78
C LEU A 503 8.23 -25.48 21.05
N PRO A 504 8.57 -26.77 21.20
CA PRO A 504 9.07 -27.29 22.47
C PRO A 504 10.37 -26.56 22.87
N PRO A 505 10.50 -26.12 24.13
CA PRO A 505 11.79 -25.74 24.67
C PRO A 505 12.67 -26.99 24.76
N GLY A 506 13.72 -27.01 23.95
CA GLY A 506 14.87 -27.88 24.16
C GLY A 506 15.47 -27.60 25.54
N ASP A 507 15.42 -28.65 26.36
CA ASP A 507 16.05 -28.91 27.65
C ASP A 507 15.98 -27.91 28.82
N ARG A 508 15.49 -28.46 29.93
CA ARG A 508 15.29 -27.85 31.25
C ARG A 508 16.62 -27.75 32.01
N ALA A 509 16.85 -26.61 32.67
CA ALA A 509 17.52 -26.57 33.97
C ALA A 509 17.14 -25.33 34.81
N ALA A 510 16.46 -25.60 35.93
CA ALA A 510 16.47 -24.93 37.25
C ALA A 510 16.32 -23.39 37.39
N GLY A 511 15.32 -22.97 38.19
CA GLY A 511 15.37 -21.67 38.89
C GLY A 511 14.03 -21.08 39.33
N ARG A 512 13.42 -21.61 40.39
CA ARG A 512 12.17 -21.14 41.00
C ARG A 512 12.39 -19.83 41.80
N VAL A 513 11.82 -18.68 41.42
CA VAL A 513 11.65 -17.53 42.34
C VAL A 513 10.30 -16.80 42.18
N ARG A 514 9.51 -16.95 43.25
CA ARG A 514 8.47 -16.12 43.91
C ARG A 514 7.51 -15.20 43.13
N ARG A 515 6.22 -15.49 43.36
CA ARG A 515 5.03 -14.60 43.28
C ARG A 515 5.22 -13.29 44.05
N GLY A 516 4.87 -12.17 43.41
CA GLY A 516 4.61 -10.90 44.08
C GLY A 516 4.27 -9.79 43.09
N GLY A 517 2.98 -9.51 42.89
CA GLY A 517 2.50 -8.34 42.14
C GLY A 517 1.09 -8.54 41.57
N ARG A 518 0.08 -7.90 42.16
CA ARG A 518 -1.30 -7.88 41.65
C ARG A 518 -1.37 -7.03 40.36
N PRO A 519 -2.22 -7.38 39.37
CA PRO A 519 -2.36 -6.60 38.14
C PRO A 519 -3.12 -5.29 38.36
N GLN A 520 -2.52 -4.17 37.96
CA GLN A 520 -3.22 -2.91 37.72
C GLN A 520 -3.70 -2.89 36.26
N ARG A 521 -5.00 -2.66 36.07
CA ARG A 521 -5.58 -2.32 34.75
C ARG A 521 -5.13 -0.90 34.37
N VAL A 522 -4.60 -0.74 33.17
CA VAL A 522 -4.35 0.57 32.55
C VAL A 522 -5.14 0.63 31.24
N ASP A 523 -6.10 1.53 31.23
CA ASP A 523 -6.86 1.99 30.06
C ASP A 523 -5.99 3.04 29.33
N GLN A 524 -5.90 2.99 28.01
CA GLN A 524 -5.08 3.94 27.24
C GLN A 524 -5.78 5.31 27.19
N THR A 525 -5.35 6.22 28.05
CA THR A 525 -5.27 7.69 27.99
C THR A 525 -5.49 8.26 29.40
N GLY A 526 -4.47 8.93 29.93
CA GLY A 526 -4.42 9.33 31.33
C GLY A 526 -5.48 10.35 31.74
N ARG A 527 -6.29 10.00 32.75
CA ARG A 527 -6.73 10.94 33.81
C ARG A 527 -6.56 10.28 35.17
N VAL A 528 -5.60 10.76 35.94
CA VAL A 528 -5.52 10.50 37.38
C VAL A 528 -6.54 11.41 38.08
N ARG A 529 -7.53 10.82 38.74
CA ARG A 529 -8.23 11.46 39.86
C ARG A 529 -8.11 10.57 41.09
N SER A 530 -7.27 10.99 42.03
CA SER A 530 -7.24 10.49 43.40
C SER A 530 -8.55 10.88 44.09
N ARG A 531 -9.26 9.91 44.71
CA ARG A 531 -10.32 10.19 45.70
C ARG A 531 -9.78 9.96 47.10
N GLY A 532 -9.80 11.02 47.91
CA GLY A 532 -9.95 10.94 49.36
C GLY A 532 -11.08 11.89 49.76
N GLY A 533 -12.04 11.43 50.56
CA GLY A 533 -13.07 12.29 51.19
C GLY A 533 -14.50 11.74 51.08
N ARG A 534 -15.20 11.71 52.22
CA ARG A 534 -16.44 10.97 52.54
C ARG A 534 -17.75 11.66 52.11
N HIS A 535 -18.84 10.93 52.36
CA HIS A 535 -20.28 11.27 52.31
C HIS A 535 -20.93 11.18 50.91
N GLY A 536 -22.07 10.55 50.69
CA GLY A 536 -23.09 9.88 51.52
C GLY A 536 -24.36 9.83 50.64
N GLY A 537 -25.10 8.73 50.60
CA GLY A 537 -26.40 8.68 49.92
C GLY A 537 -26.66 7.44 49.07
N THR A 538 -27.72 6.74 49.43
CA THR A 538 -28.16 5.37 49.08
C THR A 538 -28.96 5.32 47.73
N PRO A 539 -29.61 4.21 47.32
CA PRO A 539 -29.20 3.43 46.14
C PRO A 539 -30.27 3.36 45.03
N CYS A 540 -29.94 2.82 43.86
CA CYS A 540 -30.90 1.99 43.14
C CYS A 540 -30.19 0.94 42.30
N ALA A 541 -30.33 -0.31 42.74
CA ALA A 541 -29.91 -1.49 42.02
C ALA A 541 -30.99 -1.86 40.99
N ARG A 542 -30.58 -2.10 39.75
CA ARG A 542 -31.23 -3.12 38.92
C ARG A 542 -30.15 -4.00 38.30
N LYS A 543 -30.10 -5.23 38.81
CA LYS A 543 -29.45 -6.38 38.18
C LYS A 543 -29.99 -6.53 36.76
N VAL A 544 -29.10 -6.57 35.78
CA VAL A 544 -29.32 -7.38 34.57
C VAL A 544 -28.12 -8.31 34.47
N ARG A 545 -28.40 -9.61 34.61
CA ARG A 545 -27.47 -10.71 34.36
C ARG A 545 -27.16 -10.77 32.87
N GLN A 546 -25.92 -11.20 32.58
CA GLN A 546 -25.45 -11.92 31.39
C GLN A 546 -26.34 -11.87 30.15
N ASP A 547 -25.81 -11.27 29.09
CA ASP A 547 -25.75 -11.97 27.79
C ASP A 547 -24.44 -11.65 27.07
N ARG A 548 -23.86 -12.72 26.50
CA ARG A 548 -22.75 -12.69 25.56
C ARG A 548 -23.27 -12.04 24.28
N GLU A 549 -22.60 -11.01 23.77
CA GLU A 549 -22.51 -10.80 22.32
C GLU A 549 -21.43 -9.77 21.98
N LEU A 550 -20.63 -10.14 20.98
CA LEU A 550 -19.50 -9.39 20.44
C LEU A 550 -19.98 -8.09 19.81
N THR A 551 -19.59 -6.96 20.39
CA THR A 551 -19.79 -5.65 19.77
C THR A 551 -18.74 -5.42 18.68
N GLY A 552 -19.18 -5.47 17.43
CA GLY A 552 -18.39 -5.19 16.22
C GLY A 552 -18.02 -3.71 16.06
N ARG A 553 -17.32 -3.13 17.03
CA ARG A 553 -16.70 -1.81 16.88
C ARG A 553 -15.39 -1.95 16.12
N MET A 554 -15.39 -1.59 14.84
CA MET A 554 -14.19 -1.52 14.03
C MET A 554 -13.32 -0.31 14.46
N VAL A 555 -12.61 -0.46 15.58
CA VAL A 555 -11.19 -0.05 15.63
C VAL A 555 -10.50 -0.88 14.57
N ILE A 556 -9.61 -0.32 13.72
CA ILE A 556 -8.76 -1.18 12.88
C ILE A 556 -8.04 -2.10 13.87
N PRO A 557 -8.42 -3.38 14.02
CA PRO A 557 -7.67 -4.26 14.88
C PRO A 557 -6.36 -4.42 14.13
N ILE A 558 -5.27 -4.02 14.76
CA ILE A 558 -3.94 -4.34 14.28
C ILE A 558 -3.57 -5.62 15.04
N PRO A 559 -3.97 -6.84 14.59
CA PRO A 559 -3.44 -8.05 15.19
C PRO A 559 -1.96 -8.08 14.85
N VAL A 560 -1.14 -7.71 15.83
CA VAL A 560 0.32 -7.81 15.77
C VAL A 560 0.70 -8.99 16.64
N ILE A 561 1.43 -9.94 16.06
CA ILE A 561 1.91 -11.09 16.82
C ILE A 561 3.41 -11.13 16.68
N ALA A 562 4.09 -10.77 17.75
CA ALA A 562 5.52 -10.98 17.86
C ALA A 562 5.76 -12.38 18.41
N VAL A 563 6.36 -13.26 17.60
CA VAL A 563 6.99 -14.48 18.10
C VAL A 563 8.42 -14.12 18.46
N SER A 564 8.72 -14.06 19.76
CA SER A 564 10.06 -13.75 20.26
C SER A 564 10.46 -14.71 21.37
N ARG A 565 11.74 -15.10 21.38
CA ARG A 565 12.44 -15.54 22.59
C ARG A 565 13.48 -14.47 22.91
N PHE A 566 13.25 -13.73 24.00
CA PHE A 566 14.28 -12.86 24.57
C PHE A 566 14.90 -13.59 25.76
N GLU A 567 16.12 -14.12 25.60
CA GLU A 567 16.98 -14.43 26.74
C GLU A 567 17.76 -13.17 27.11
N PRO A 568 17.65 -12.66 28.35
CA PRO A 568 18.40 -11.49 28.75
C PRO A 568 19.90 -11.83 28.84
N ARG A 569 20.70 -11.33 27.88
CA ARG A 569 22.16 -11.28 28.04
C ARG A 569 22.48 -10.35 29.20
N SER A 570 23.18 -10.87 30.21
CA SER A 570 23.67 -10.08 31.33
C SER A 570 24.78 -9.13 30.86
N THR A 571 24.45 -7.87 30.61
CA THR A 571 25.43 -6.79 30.57
C THR A 571 25.04 -5.72 31.57
N ARG A 572 25.97 -5.42 32.47
CA ARG A 572 25.84 -4.52 33.62
C ARG A 572 25.44 -3.11 33.20
N THR A 573 24.53 -2.54 34.02
CA THR A 573 24.35 -1.11 34.34
C THR A 573 23.99 -0.13 33.20
N SER A 574 22.70 0.24 33.09
CA SER A 574 22.23 1.55 33.61
C SER A 574 20.72 1.50 33.83
N SER A 575 20.28 1.75 35.06
CA SER A 575 18.88 1.88 35.42
C SER A 575 18.36 3.25 34.98
N LYS A 576 17.78 3.34 33.78
CA LYS A 576 16.83 4.40 33.44
C LYS A 576 15.46 3.77 33.23
N GLY A 577 14.63 3.92 34.25
CA GLY A 577 13.25 3.44 34.25
C GLY A 577 12.46 4.06 33.11
N PHE A 578 11.78 3.19 32.35
CA PHE A 578 10.79 3.54 31.36
C PHE A 578 9.70 4.43 31.99
N ARG A 579 9.68 5.71 31.63
CA ARG A 579 8.47 6.52 31.62
C ARG A 579 8.14 6.75 30.15
N THR A 580 7.10 6.11 29.67
CA THR A 580 6.43 6.46 28.42
C THR A 580 6.05 7.94 28.50
N CYS A 581 6.64 8.77 27.64
CA CYS A 581 6.13 10.13 27.40
C CYS A 581 4.79 10.01 26.67
N ALA A 582 3.87 10.86 27.11
CA ALA A 582 2.41 10.80 26.94
C ALA A 582 1.90 11.10 25.53
#